data_AF-A0DZI2-F1
#
_entry.id   AF-A0DZI2-F1
#
_cell.length_a   1.000
_cell.length_b   1.000
_cell.length_c   1.000
_cell.angle_alpha   90.00
_cell.angle_beta   90.00
_cell.angle_gamma   90.00
#
_symmetry.space_group_name_H-M   'P 1'
#
loop_
_entity.id
_entity.type
_entity.pdbx_description
1 polymer ?
#
loop_
_entity_poly.entity_id
_entity_poly.type
_entity_poly.pdbx_seq_one_letter_code
_entity_poly.pdbx_strand_id
1 'polypeptide(L)'
;MNITMDITNVVYKNGKFIFHGISDSKTLGVAKEDDFTTSSLKGIVVSLDINQIMVRECQGFDNPGEQDSDYEFWYPTNYAGDKCLFGKREKYIRRKQRAQCYNKEPNLPVQTESCPCSKADWECDVGFKRDVYSNCVPMREIKPKQCKGTYLKSQGYRKISGDECQDGVYLGPIEVNCEQEEKLVTKNEDASQLNQNDNETQQPQVTSKKVQVTQKKASGGGIKFSYLAFGVILLILAFFVKKRYLDSGRTKKRTPAHYYPGRQQERQSLFTEL
;
A
#
# COMPACT_ATOMS: atom_id res chain seq x y z
N MET A 1 37.30 -27.69 10.50
CA MET A 1 37.59 -26.45 11.25
C MET A 1 36.36 -25.57 11.11
N ASN A 2 35.65 -25.30 12.20
CA ASN A 2 34.49 -24.39 12.19
C ASN A 2 34.98 -23.02 12.64
N ILE A 3 34.94 -22.03 11.75
CA ILE A 3 35.30 -20.64 12.04
C ILE A 3 34.00 -19.86 12.13
N THR A 4 33.78 -19.19 13.26
CA THR A 4 32.72 -18.20 13.45
C THR A 4 33.30 -16.81 13.21
N MET A 5 32.68 -16.03 12.33
CA MET A 5 33.09 -14.67 12.04
C MET A 5 31.88 -13.75 11.94
N ASP A 6 32.05 -12.50 12.34
CA ASP A 6 31.08 -11.44 12.08
C ASP A 6 31.41 -10.79 10.73
N ILE A 7 30.50 -10.93 9.77
CA ILE A 7 30.66 -10.38 8.42
C ILE A 7 30.44 -8.87 8.49
N THR A 8 31.48 -8.10 8.18
CA THR A 8 31.42 -6.63 8.15
C THR A 8 31.17 -6.10 6.75
N ASN A 9 31.64 -6.81 5.71
CA ASN A 9 31.43 -6.42 4.33
C ASN A 9 31.43 -7.64 3.40
N VAL A 10 30.61 -7.57 2.34
CA VAL A 10 30.55 -8.57 1.27
C VAL A 10 30.79 -7.87 -0.05
N VAL A 11 31.84 -8.30 -0.76
CA VAL A 11 32.17 -7.79 -2.09
C VAL A 11 31.98 -8.92 -3.09
N TYR A 12 31.26 -8.66 -4.19
CA TYR A 12 31.15 -9.59 -5.32
C TYR A 12 31.92 -9.04 -6.52
N LYS A 13 32.87 -9.81 -7.03
CA LYS A 13 33.64 -9.45 -8.23
C LYS A 13 34.05 -10.71 -8.99
N ASN A 14 33.76 -10.76 -10.29
CA ASN A 14 34.17 -11.84 -11.20
C ASN A 14 33.77 -13.25 -10.71
N GLY A 15 32.53 -13.45 -10.25
CA GLY A 15 32.07 -14.76 -9.77
C GLY A 15 32.60 -15.16 -8.40
N LYS A 16 33.28 -14.24 -7.69
CA LYS A 16 33.86 -14.48 -6.38
C LYS A 16 33.23 -13.57 -5.34
N PHE A 17 32.72 -14.17 -4.26
CA PHE A 17 32.33 -13.46 -3.06
C PHE A 17 33.53 -13.36 -2.12
N ILE A 18 33.84 -12.15 -1.69
CA ILE A 18 34.87 -11.86 -0.69
C ILE A 18 34.16 -11.34 0.54
N PHE A 19 34.12 -12.18 1.57
CA PHE A 19 33.59 -11.85 2.88
C PHE A 19 34.73 -11.30 3.72
N HIS A 20 34.59 -10.06 4.15
CA HIS A 20 35.47 -9.45 5.13
C HIS A 20 34.75 -9.54 6.46
N GLY A 21 35.45 -10.02 7.48
CA GLY A 21 34.89 -10.14 8.80
C GLY A 21 35.95 -10.10 9.87
N ILE A 22 35.47 -10.10 11.10
CA ILE A 22 36.33 -10.20 12.27
C ILE A 22 36.04 -11.54 12.92
N SER A 23 37.10 -12.31 13.17
CA SER A 23 36.99 -13.50 14.00
C SER A 23 37.03 -13.07 15.44
N ASP A 24 35.95 -13.34 16.17
CA ASP A 24 36.04 -13.37 17.61
C ASP A 24 36.81 -14.64 18.01
N SER A 25 37.91 -14.46 18.73
CA SER A 25 38.71 -15.56 19.27
C SER A 25 38.08 -16.19 20.52
N LYS A 26 37.00 -15.62 21.07
CA LYS A 26 36.35 -16.09 22.30
C LYS A 26 34.85 -16.31 22.08
N THR A 27 34.54 -17.43 21.42
CA THR A 27 33.36 -18.31 21.57
C THR A 27 32.05 -17.70 22.10
N LEU A 28 30.98 -17.83 21.31
CA LEU A 28 29.64 -18.31 21.73
C LEU A 28 29.30 -18.07 23.21
N GLY A 29 29.26 -16.80 23.65
CA GLY A 29 29.05 -16.46 25.05
C GLY A 29 29.69 -15.14 25.46
N VAL A 30 28.92 -14.06 25.38
CA VAL A 30 29.07 -12.78 26.09
C VAL A 30 30.47 -12.15 25.99
N ALA A 31 30.63 -11.26 25.01
CA ALA A 31 31.79 -10.38 24.87
C ALA A 31 32.01 -9.56 26.15
N LYS A 32 33.25 -9.53 26.66
CA LYS A 32 33.66 -8.64 27.76
C LYS A 32 34.22 -7.33 27.20
N GLU A 33 34.15 -6.27 28.00
CA GLU A 33 34.61 -4.91 27.64
C GLU A 33 36.10 -4.88 27.20
N ASP A 34 36.89 -5.85 27.66
CA ASP A 34 38.32 -6.00 27.38
C ASP A 34 38.62 -6.71 26.04
N ASP A 35 37.62 -7.34 25.40
CA ASP A 35 37.77 -8.05 24.12
C ASP A 35 37.86 -7.10 22.92
N PHE A 36 37.59 -5.80 23.11
CA PHE A 36 37.69 -4.78 22.06
C PHE A 36 39.06 -4.08 21.99
N THR A 37 40.07 -4.61 22.68
CA THR A 37 41.45 -4.15 22.49
C THR A 37 41.95 -4.57 21.10
N THR A 38 42.48 -3.61 20.33
CA THR A 38 42.87 -3.76 18.91
C THR A 38 43.86 -4.88 18.60
N SER A 39 44.46 -5.50 19.62
CA SER A 39 45.41 -6.61 19.53
C SER A 39 44.77 -8.01 19.54
N SER A 40 43.48 -8.16 19.88
CA SER A 40 42.79 -9.46 19.93
C SER A 40 41.97 -9.78 18.66
N LEU A 41 41.50 -8.75 17.95
CA LEU A 41 40.61 -8.88 16.80
C LEU A 41 41.41 -9.27 15.55
N LYS A 42 41.19 -10.50 15.05
CA LYS A 42 41.79 -10.98 13.81
C LYS A 42 40.84 -10.72 12.65
N GLY A 43 41.25 -9.86 11.72
CA GLY A 43 40.57 -9.73 10.43
C GLY A 43 40.67 -11.04 9.65
N ILE A 44 39.54 -11.56 9.19
CA ILE A 44 39.46 -12.72 8.31
C ILE A 44 38.90 -12.27 6.97
N VAL A 45 39.50 -12.79 5.90
CA VAL A 45 38.95 -12.69 4.55
C VAL A 45 38.64 -14.09 4.06
N VAL A 46 37.36 -14.39 3.84
CA VAL A 46 36.92 -15.64 3.23
C VAL A 46 36.55 -15.39 1.79
N SER A 47 37.13 -16.19 0.91
CA SER A 47 36.98 -16.05 -0.52
C SER A 47 36.21 -17.27 -1.04
N LEU A 48 34.96 -17.07 -1.45
CA LEU A 48 34.11 -18.10 -2.05
C LEU A 48 34.04 -17.90 -3.56
N ASP A 49 34.59 -18.83 -4.30
CA ASP A 49 34.55 -18.83 -5.77
C ASP A 49 33.41 -19.74 -6.26
N ILE A 50 32.32 -19.12 -6.71
CA ILE A 50 31.15 -19.86 -7.20
C ILE A 50 31.26 -20.22 -8.68
N ASN A 51 32.32 -19.80 -9.38
CA ASN A 51 32.62 -20.28 -10.74
C ASN A 51 32.87 -21.79 -10.76
N GLN A 52 33.20 -22.39 -9.61
CA GLN A 52 33.34 -23.85 -9.48
C GLN A 52 32.00 -24.59 -9.36
N ILE A 53 30.90 -23.87 -9.06
CA ILE A 53 29.54 -24.43 -8.92
C ILE A 53 28.76 -24.20 -10.21
N MET A 54 28.91 -23.03 -10.83
CA MET A 54 28.28 -22.67 -12.10
C MET A 54 29.23 -23.01 -13.26
N VAL A 55 28.98 -24.13 -13.93
CA VAL A 55 29.92 -24.78 -14.86
C VAL A 55 30.19 -23.97 -16.14
N ARG A 56 29.25 -23.11 -16.56
CA ARG A 56 29.33 -22.36 -17.83
C ARG A 56 28.46 -21.11 -17.85
N GLU A 57 28.69 -20.25 -18.84
CA GLU A 57 27.80 -19.13 -19.20
C GLU A 57 26.52 -19.63 -19.85
N CYS A 58 25.40 -18.96 -19.56
CA CYS A 58 24.12 -19.26 -20.18
C CYS A 58 24.13 -18.84 -21.66
N GLN A 59 23.57 -19.68 -22.53
CA GLN A 59 23.56 -19.51 -23.99
C GLN A 59 22.14 -19.30 -24.52
N GLY A 60 22.03 -18.74 -25.73
CA GLY A 60 20.75 -18.60 -26.44
C GLY A 60 19.84 -17.50 -25.90
N PHE A 61 20.40 -16.38 -25.42
CA PHE A 61 19.62 -15.21 -24.98
C PHE A 61 18.76 -14.63 -26.11
N ASP A 62 19.28 -14.63 -27.34
CA ASP A 62 18.59 -14.11 -28.53
C ASP A 62 17.46 -15.03 -29.02
N ASN A 63 17.50 -16.32 -28.65
CA ASN A 63 16.52 -17.33 -29.06
C ASN A 63 15.85 -18.02 -27.85
N PRO A 64 15.20 -17.27 -26.96
CA PRO A 64 14.61 -17.83 -25.75
C PRO A 64 13.47 -18.80 -26.09
N GLY A 65 13.45 -19.95 -25.43
CA GLY A 65 12.47 -21.01 -25.66
C GLY A 65 12.91 -22.12 -26.61
N GLU A 66 14.01 -21.93 -27.36
CA GLU A 66 14.61 -23.01 -28.15
C GLU A 66 15.20 -24.10 -27.26
N GLN A 67 15.42 -25.29 -27.84
CA GLN A 67 15.94 -26.46 -27.13
C GLN A 67 17.35 -26.21 -26.58
N ASP A 68 18.20 -25.54 -27.36
CA ASP A 68 19.59 -25.24 -27.02
C ASP A 68 19.76 -23.90 -26.27
N SER A 69 18.65 -23.21 -25.98
CA SER A 69 18.64 -21.97 -25.19
C SER A 69 18.46 -22.25 -23.71
N ASP A 70 19.25 -21.58 -22.88
CA ASP A 70 19.09 -21.57 -21.42
C ASP A 70 18.02 -20.58 -20.95
N TYR A 71 17.41 -19.83 -21.86
CA TYR A 71 16.46 -18.77 -21.56
C TYR A 71 15.04 -19.09 -22.00
N GLU A 72 14.08 -18.49 -21.32
CA GLU A 72 12.66 -18.58 -21.65
C GLU A 72 12.03 -17.19 -21.58
N PHE A 73 10.98 -16.99 -22.37
CA PHE A 73 10.12 -15.83 -22.18
C PHE A 73 9.29 -16.01 -20.92
N TRP A 74 9.19 -14.93 -20.16
CA TRP A 74 8.40 -14.91 -18.94
C TRP A 74 7.64 -13.60 -18.79
N TYR A 75 6.46 -13.71 -18.20
CA TYR A 75 5.62 -12.58 -17.86
C TYR A 75 5.37 -12.60 -16.35
N PRO A 76 5.60 -11.50 -15.62
CA PRO A 76 5.16 -11.38 -14.25
C PRO A 76 3.63 -11.48 -14.22
N THR A 77 3.13 -12.18 -13.21
CA THR A 77 1.69 -12.39 -13.01
C THR A 77 1.32 -12.18 -11.55
N ASN A 78 0.10 -11.74 -11.30
CA ASN A 78 -0.45 -11.73 -9.95
C ASN A 78 -0.88 -13.16 -9.53
N TYR A 79 -1.39 -13.30 -8.31
CA TYR A 79 -1.88 -14.59 -7.79
C TYR A 79 -3.05 -15.19 -8.58
N ALA A 80 -3.77 -14.38 -9.36
CA ALA A 80 -4.86 -14.83 -10.23
C ALA A 80 -4.38 -15.21 -11.64
N GLY A 81 -3.08 -15.06 -11.94
CA GLY A 81 -2.51 -15.32 -13.25
C GLY A 81 -2.66 -14.18 -14.27
N ASP A 82 -3.16 -13.01 -13.85
CA ASP A 82 -3.23 -11.84 -14.71
C ASP A 82 -1.82 -11.27 -14.93
N LYS A 83 -1.52 -10.94 -16.18
CA LYS A 83 -0.25 -10.36 -16.63
C LYS A 83 -0.27 -8.83 -16.62
N CYS A 84 -1.45 -8.22 -16.52
CA CYS A 84 -1.56 -6.78 -16.45
C CYS A 84 -1.30 -6.29 -15.02
N LEU A 85 -0.11 -5.75 -14.79
CA LEU A 85 0.31 -5.23 -13.50
C LEU A 85 0.57 -3.73 -13.63
N PHE A 86 -0.11 -2.93 -12.80
CA PHE A 86 -0.02 -1.46 -12.84
C PHE A 86 -0.26 -0.88 -14.25
N GLY A 87 -1.24 -1.46 -14.95
CA GLY A 87 -1.61 -1.05 -16.30
C GLY A 87 -0.62 -1.42 -17.41
N LYS A 88 0.32 -2.34 -17.15
CA LYS A 88 1.29 -2.82 -18.13
C LYS A 88 1.38 -4.34 -18.16
N ARG A 89 1.67 -4.89 -19.33
CA ARG A 89 2.16 -6.25 -19.53
C ARG A 89 3.62 -6.18 -19.96
N GLU A 90 4.50 -6.71 -19.13
CA GLU A 90 5.94 -6.72 -19.39
C GLU A 90 6.43 -8.13 -19.72
N LYS A 91 7.16 -8.25 -20.82
CA LYS A 91 7.80 -9.50 -21.25
C LYS A 91 9.27 -9.44 -20.89
N TYR A 92 9.76 -10.48 -20.22
CA TYR A 92 11.17 -10.64 -19.87
C TYR A 92 11.76 -11.86 -20.55
N ILE A 93 13.08 -11.82 -20.76
CA ILE A 93 13.90 -12.99 -21.01
C ILE A 93 14.57 -13.35 -19.69
N ARG A 94 14.35 -14.57 -19.22
CA ARG A 94 14.96 -15.05 -17.96
C ARG A 94 15.58 -16.43 -18.15
N ARG A 95 16.56 -16.74 -17.31
CA ARG A 95 17.17 -18.08 -17.25
C ARG A 95 16.12 -19.12 -16.84
N LYS A 96 16.03 -20.23 -17.57
CA LYS A 96 15.23 -21.41 -17.21
C LYS A 96 15.67 -21.94 -15.85
N GLN A 97 14.72 -22.35 -15.00
CA GLN A 97 15.04 -22.84 -13.66
C GLN A 97 16.00 -24.04 -13.65
N ARG A 98 15.91 -24.91 -14.68
CA ARG A 98 16.75 -26.11 -14.83
C ARG A 98 18.11 -25.86 -15.50
N ALA A 99 18.36 -24.67 -16.04
CA ALA A 99 19.61 -24.37 -16.74
C ALA A 99 20.75 -24.15 -15.72
N GLN A 100 21.75 -25.03 -15.68
CA GLN A 100 22.88 -24.93 -14.75
C GLN A 100 24.00 -24.05 -15.32
N CYS A 101 23.77 -22.75 -15.36
CA CYS A 101 24.69 -21.77 -15.93
C CYS A 101 24.60 -20.43 -15.20
N TYR A 102 25.65 -19.60 -15.31
CA TYR A 102 25.65 -18.23 -14.79
C TYR A 102 25.00 -17.28 -15.82
N ASN A 103 24.11 -16.42 -15.35
CA ASN A 103 23.47 -15.40 -16.19
C ASN A 103 24.34 -14.13 -16.21
N LYS A 104 24.76 -13.70 -17.40
CA LYS A 104 25.46 -12.42 -17.62
C LYS A 104 24.51 -11.33 -18.13
N GLU A 105 23.35 -11.73 -18.64
CA GLU A 105 22.44 -10.86 -19.35
C GLU A 105 21.57 -10.05 -18.38
N PRO A 106 21.19 -8.82 -18.78
CA PRO A 106 20.40 -7.95 -17.93
C PRO A 106 19.00 -8.51 -17.71
N ASN A 107 18.45 -8.27 -16.52
CA ASN A 107 17.07 -8.62 -16.20
C ASN A 107 16.15 -7.41 -16.46
N LEU A 108 16.01 -7.03 -17.73
CA LEU A 108 15.18 -5.91 -18.18
C LEU A 108 14.02 -6.42 -19.05
N PRO A 109 12.88 -5.69 -19.07
CA PRO A 109 11.79 -6.03 -19.96
C PRO A 109 12.23 -5.84 -21.42
N VAL A 110 11.98 -6.84 -22.24
CA VAL A 110 12.24 -6.79 -23.70
C VAL A 110 11.04 -6.24 -24.48
N GLN A 111 9.86 -6.25 -23.85
CA GLN A 111 8.65 -5.69 -24.42
C GLN A 111 7.73 -5.20 -23.31
N THR A 112 7.14 -4.03 -23.50
CA THR A 112 6.15 -3.44 -22.59
C THR A 112 4.92 -3.04 -23.39
N GLU A 113 3.76 -3.56 -23.00
CA GLU A 113 2.46 -3.24 -23.62
C GLU A 113 1.55 -2.59 -22.58
N SER A 114 0.85 -1.51 -22.95
CA SER A 114 -0.16 -0.90 -22.07
C SER A 114 -1.43 -1.74 -22.04
N CYS A 115 -2.13 -1.72 -20.89
CA CYS A 115 -3.43 -2.35 -20.73
C CYS A 115 -4.58 -1.32 -20.69
N PRO A 116 -5.78 -1.73 -21.11
CA PRO A 116 -7.03 -1.05 -20.75
C PRO A 116 -7.19 -0.88 -19.24
N CYS A 117 -7.60 0.29 -18.77
CA CYS A 117 -7.90 0.48 -17.35
C CYS A 117 -9.13 -0.34 -16.91
N SER A 118 -9.02 -0.96 -15.75
CA SER A 118 -10.05 -1.72 -15.05
C SER A 118 -10.39 -1.08 -13.70
N LYS A 119 -11.42 -1.56 -12.99
CA LYS A 119 -11.72 -1.09 -11.62
C LYS A 119 -10.55 -1.32 -10.64
N ALA A 120 -9.66 -2.29 -10.91
CA ALA A 120 -8.54 -2.61 -10.04
C ALA A 120 -7.41 -1.56 -10.10
N ASP A 121 -7.33 -0.78 -11.17
CA ASP A 121 -6.32 0.27 -11.38
C ASP A 121 -6.69 1.59 -10.68
N TRP A 122 -7.80 1.58 -9.92
CA TRP A 122 -8.33 2.70 -9.16
C TRP A 122 -8.40 2.38 -7.67
N GLU A 123 -8.01 3.36 -6.86
CA GLU A 123 -8.13 3.33 -5.40
C GLU A 123 -9.06 4.44 -4.89
N CYS A 124 -9.52 4.35 -3.64
CA CYS A 124 -10.39 5.38 -3.10
C CYS A 124 -9.65 6.71 -2.98
N ASP A 125 -10.34 7.76 -3.40
CA ASP A 125 -9.81 9.11 -3.34
C ASP A 125 -9.88 9.68 -1.91
N VAL A 126 -9.23 10.81 -1.68
CA VAL A 126 -9.22 11.47 -0.37
C VAL A 126 -10.65 11.79 0.07
N GLY A 127 -11.00 11.34 1.28
CA GLY A 127 -12.34 11.51 1.85
C GLY A 127 -13.33 10.41 1.48
N PHE A 128 -12.90 9.38 0.75
CA PHE A 128 -13.69 8.20 0.43
C PHE A 128 -13.11 6.95 1.11
N LYS A 129 -13.96 5.98 1.40
CA LYS A 129 -13.58 4.67 1.94
C LYS A 129 -14.28 3.56 1.17
N ARG A 130 -13.73 2.35 1.21
CA ARG A 130 -14.41 1.17 0.67
C ARG A 130 -15.61 0.79 1.53
N ASP A 131 -16.75 0.54 0.90
CA ASP A 131 -17.91 -0.08 1.52
C ASP A 131 -17.81 -1.62 1.47
N VAL A 132 -18.85 -2.31 1.96
CA VAL A 132 -18.93 -3.79 1.96
C VAL A 132 -18.98 -4.39 0.55
N TYR A 133 -19.33 -3.60 -0.46
CA TYR A 133 -19.37 -3.98 -1.87
C TYR A 133 -18.10 -3.56 -2.62
N SER A 134 -17.06 -3.13 -1.88
CA SER A 134 -15.78 -2.64 -2.42
C SER A 134 -15.89 -1.40 -3.32
N ASN A 135 -16.95 -0.62 -3.18
CA ASN A 135 -17.12 0.68 -3.83
C ASN A 135 -16.56 1.79 -2.94
N CYS A 136 -16.03 2.85 -3.55
CA CYS A 136 -15.55 4.01 -2.81
C CYS A 136 -16.71 4.97 -2.51
N VAL A 137 -17.08 5.08 -1.24
CA VAL A 137 -18.18 5.91 -0.74
C VAL A 137 -17.64 7.06 0.13
N PRO A 138 -18.28 8.23 0.12
CA PRO A 138 -17.82 9.37 0.90
C PRO A 138 -17.87 9.07 2.40
N MET A 139 -16.79 9.40 3.12
CA MET A 139 -16.73 9.28 4.58
C MET A 139 -17.51 10.39 5.29
N ARG A 140 -17.68 11.52 4.61
CA ARG A 140 -18.39 12.73 5.04
C ARG A 140 -18.82 13.49 3.79
N GLU A 141 -19.76 14.42 3.94
CA GLU A 141 -20.07 15.35 2.85
C GLU A 141 -18.82 16.17 2.49
N ILE A 142 -18.42 16.07 1.22
CA ILE A 142 -17.30 16.84 0.66
C ILE A 142 -17.93 17.98 -0.14
N LYS A 143 -18.14 19.13 0.51
CA LYS A 143 -18.57 20.36 -0.15
C LYS A 143 -17.34 21.20 -0.52
N PRO A 144 -17.22 21.72 -1.75
CA PRO A 144 -16.15 22.64 -2.10
C PRO A 144 -16.32 23.90 -1.24
N LYS A 145 -15.28 24.27 -0.47
CA LYS A 145 -15.41 25.37 0.51
C LYS A 145 -15.55 26.74 -0.15
N GLN A 146 -15.04 26.91 -1.38
CA GLN A 146 -15.16 28.12 -2.21
C GLN A 146 -14.90 27.69 -3.66
N CYS A 147 -15.89 27.81 -4.55
CA CYS A 147 -15.80 27.33 -5.93
C CYS A 147 -16.07 28.52 -6.87
N LYS A 148 -15.19 28.75 -7.87
CA LYS A 148 -15.41 29.70 -8.97
C LYS A 148 -14.99 29.05 -10.28
N GLY A 149 -15.84 29.11 -11.31
CA GLY A 149 -15.56 28.50 -12.62
C GLY A 149 -15.79 26.98 -12.65
N THR A 150 -14.83 26.25 -13.21
CA THR A 150 -14.85 24.78 -13.25
C THR A 150 -13.80 24.20 -12.30
N TYR A 151 -14.08 23.01 -11.75
CA TYR A 151 -13.14 22.29 -10.91
C TYR A 151 -13.22 20.78 -11.14
N LEU A 152 -12.15 20.07 -10.79
CA LEU A 152 -12.08 18.61 -10.87
C LEU A 152 -12.73 18.00 -9.63
N LYS A 153 -13.95 17.51 -9.79
CA LYS A 153 -14.70 16.82 -8.75
C LYS A 153 -14.36 15.33 -8.77
N SER A 154 -13.93 14.82 -7.62
CA SER A 154 -13.72 13.39 -7.43
C SER A 154 -15.05 12.62 -7.54
N GLN A 155 -15.02 11.52 -8.28
CA GLN A 155 -16.10 10.53 -8.31
C GLN A 155 -15.97 9.49 -7.17
N GLY A 156 -14.99 9.66 -6.29
CA GLY A 156 -14.67 8.74 -5.20
C GLY A 156 -13.46 7.86 -5.44
N TYR A 157 -12.92 7.87 -6.66
CA TYR A 157 -11.76 7.10 -7.05
C TYR A 157 -10.65 8.00 -7.58
N ARG A 158 -9.41 7.55 -7.43
CA ARG A 158 -8.22 8.10 -8.08
C ARG A 158 -7.37 6.97 -8.65
N LYS A 159 -6.63 7.26 -9.71
CA LYS A 159 -5.75 6.26 -10.32
C LYS A 159 -4.65 5.87 -9.34
N ILE A 160 -4.30 4.59 -9.27
CA ILE A 160 -3.18 4.13 -8.45
C ILE A 160 -1.89 4.82 -8.92
N SER A 161 -1.10 5.31 -7.98
CA SER A 161 0.16 5.98 -8.30
C SER A 161 1.14 5.01 -8.97
N GLY A 162 1.72 5.43 -10.10
CA GLY A 162 2.60 4.59 -10.91
C GLY A 162 1.88 3.68 -11.91
N ASP A 163 0.54 3.68 -11.91
CA ASP A 163 -0.25 2.94 -12.88
C ASP A 163 -0.29 3.64 -14.24
N GLU A 164 0.02 2.90 -15.30
CA GLU A 164 0.14 3.40 -16.67
C GLU A 164 -0.92 2.80 -17.63
N CYS A 165 -2.04 2.30 -17.09
CA CYS A 165 -3.15 1.86 -17.93
C CYS A 165 -3.67 3.02 -18.79
N GLN A 166 -4.16 2.71 -19.98
CA GLN A 166 -4.73 3.65 -20.93
C GLN A 166 -6.10 3.15 -21.36
N ASP A 167 -7.00 4.05 -21.76
CA ASP A 167 -8.36 3.69 -22.18
C ASP A 167 -9.14 2.87 -21.13
N GLY A 168 -10.24 2.23 -21.53
CA GLY A 168 -11.04 1.39 -20.63
C GLY A 168 -11.89 2.19 -19.64
N VAL A 169 -12.00 1.70 -18.41
CA VAL A 169 -12.88 2.27 -17.39
C VAL A 169 -12.25 3.52 -16.77
N TYR A 170 -12.92 4.66 -16.92
CA TYR A 170 -12.54 5.92 -16.30
C TYR A 170 -13.35 6.19 -15.02
N LEU A 171 -12.71 6.14 -13.85
CA LEU A 171 -13.31 6.50 -12.56
C LEU A 171 -12.70 7.77 -11.94
N GLY A 172 -11.86 8.48 -12.71
CA GLY A 172 -11.11 9.64 -12.25
C GLY A 172 -11.99 10.87 -12.01
N PRO A 173 -11.40 12.02 -11.67
CA PRO A 173 -12.17 13.24 -11.47
C PRO A 173 -12.88 13.67 -12.76
N ILE A 174 -14.05 14.30 -12.61
CA ILE A 174 -14.77 14.93 -13.72
C ILE A 174 -14.76 16.44 -13.56
N GLU A 175 -14.71 17.16 -14.67
CA GLU A 175 -14.85 18.62 -14.65
C GLU A 175 -16.30 18.99 -14.38
N VAL A 176 -16.52 19.79 -13.33
CA VAL A 176 -17.85 20.26 -12.92
C VAL A 176 -17.83 21.77 -12.81
N ASN A 177 -18.90 22.43 -13.26
CA ASN A 177 -19.11 23.86 -13.08
C ASN A 177 -19.75 24.13 -11.71
N CYS A 178 -19.14 25.03 -10.93
CA CYS A 178 -19.59 25.40 -9.59
C CYS A 178 -21.06 25.86 -9.55
N GLU A 179 -21.48 26.70 -10.50
CA GLU A 179 -22.81 27.34 -10.51
C GLU A 179 -23.93 26.36 -10.83
N GLN A 180 -23.63 25.27 -11.55
CA GLN A 180 -24.60 24.22 -11.88
C GLN A 180 -24.79 23.25 -10.72
N GLU A 181 -23.73 22.99 -9.95
CA GLU A 181 -23.77 22.09 -8.81
C GLU A 181 -24.56 22.70 -7.63
N GLU A 182 -24.37 23.99 -7.34
CA GLU A 182 -25.13 24.69 -6.30
C GLU A 182 -26.65 24.67 -6.59
N LYS A 183 -27.05 24.72 -7.88
CA LYS A 183 -28.45 24.64 -8.33
C LYS A 183 -29.05 23.23 -8.21
N LEU A 184 -28.23 22.18 -8.26
CA LEU A 184 -28.67 20.79 -8.08
C LEU A 184 -28.80 20.42 -6.60
N VAL A 185 -27.91 20.93 -5.75
CA VAL A 185 -28.00 20.74 -4.30
C VAL A 185 -29.25 21.40 -3.73
N THR A 186 -29.53 22.64 -4.12
CA THR A 186 -30.74 23.38 -3.70
C THR A 186 -32.04 22.70 -4.15
N LYS A 187 -32.13 22.21 -5.39
CA LYS A 187 -33.31 21.45 -5.86
C LYS A 187 -33.54 20.13 -5.10
N ASN A 188 -32.49 19.44 -4.70
CA ASN A 188 -32.59 18.19 -3.96
C ASN A 188 -32.92 18.42 -2.47
N GLU A 189 -32.47 19.54 -1.89
CA GLU A 189 -32.86 19.98 -0.55
C GLU A 189 -34.36 20.38 -0.53
N ASP A 190 -34.83 21.12 -1.55
CA ASP A 190 -36.25 21.52 -1.69
C ASP A 190 -37.19 20.32 -1.95
N ALA A 191 -36.74 19.31 -2.71
CA ALA A 191 -37.51 18.07 -2.94
C ALA A 191 -37.64 17.18 -1.69
N SER A 192 -36.79 17.38 -0.67
CA SER A 192 -36.89 16.66 0.61
C SER A 192 -37.84 17.32 1.61
N GLN A 193 -38.33 18.53 1.33
CA GLN A 193 -39.30 19.27 2.18
C GLN A 193 -40.74 19.23 1.68
N LEU A 194 -41.05 18.44 0.64
CA LEU A 194 -42.42 18.21 0.17
C LEU A 194 -42.84 16.75 0.36
N ASN A 195 -42.72 16.22 1.58
CA ASN A 195 -43.42 15.01 2.02
C ASN A 195 -43.70 15.08 3.53
N GLN A 196 -44.31 16.17 3.95
CA GLN A 196 -45.09 16.25 5.19
C GLN A 196 -46.34 17.05 4.86
N ASN A 197 -47.40 16.36 4.46
CA ASN A 197 -48.76 16.86 4.64
C ASN A 197 -49.62 15.70 5.14
N ASP A 198 -50.35 16.01 6.19
CA ASP A 198 -50.95 15.13 7.17
C ASP A 198 -52.03 14.16 6.67
N ASN A 199 -52.20 13.11 7.49
CA ASN A 199 -53.33 12.18 7.69
C ASN A 199 -54.70 12.69 7.20
N GLU A 200 -55.62 11.85 6.72
CA GLU A 200 -56.37 10.89 7.53
C GLU A 200 -57.29 10.06 6.62
N THR A 201 -57.34 8.73 6.75
CA THR A 201 -58.56 7.90 6.67
C THR A 201 -58.24 6.45 7.07
N GLN A 202 -58.74 6.08 8.24
CA GLN A 202 -59.25 4.78 8.70
C GLN A 202 -58.63 3.48 8.18
N GLN A 203 -58.05 2.68 9.08
CA GLN A 203 -58.06 1.21 8.97
C GLN A 203 -58.25 0.52 10.35
N PRO A 204 -58.83 -0.70 10.35
CA PRO A 204 -59.67 -1.23 11.42
C PRO A 204 -58.93 -1.91 12.58
N GLN A 205 -59.68 -2.06 13.68
CA GLN A 205 -59.32 -2.82 14.88
C GLN A 205 -58.94 -4.27 14.57
N VAL A 206 -57.76 -4.69 15.05
CA VAL A 206 -57.49 -6.11 15.33
C VAL A 206 -56.88 -6.23 16.73
N THR A 207 -57.58 -7.04 17.51
CA THR A 207 -57.44 -7.45 18.91
C THR A 207 -56.01 -7.68 19.42
N SER A 208 -55.75 -7.17 20.64
CA SER A 208 -54.56 -7.45 21.42
C SER A 208 -54.57 -8.88 21.99
N LYS A 209 -53.41 -9.56 21.91
CA LYS A 209 -53.08 -10.66 22.81
C LYS A 209 -51.95 -10.24 23.75
N LYS A 210 -52.25 -10.42 25.03
CA LYS A 210 -51.51 -10.10 26.24
C LYS A 210 -50.29 -11.02 26.40
N VAL A 211 -49.10 -10.48 26.61
CA VAL A 211 -47.99 -11.21 27.25
C VAL A 211 -47.35 -10.33 28.32
N GLN A 212 -47.21 -10.88 29.52
CA GLN A 212 -46.81 -10.21 30.75
C GLN A 212 -45.29 -10.21 30.96
N VAL A 213 -44.81 -9.05 31.42
CA VAL A 213 -43.81 -8.77 32.48
C VAL A 213 -42.83 -9.88 32.87
N THR A 214 -41.53 -9.59 32.85
CA THR A 214 -40.68 -9.86 34.02
C THR A 214 -39.54 -8.84 34.13
N GLN A 215 -39.66 -7.97 35.15
CA GLN A 215 -38.56 -7.18 35.68
C GLN A 215 -37.56 -8.08 36.40
N LYS A 216 -36.26 -7.97 36.12
CA LYS A 216 -35.22 -8.49 37.02
C LYS A 216 -34.55 -7.35 37.77
N LYS A 217 -34.70 -7.44 39.09
CA LYS A 217 -34.18 -6.60 40.17
C LYS A 217 -32.67 -6.42 40.08
N ALA A 218 -32.23 -5.21 40.39
CA ALA A 218 -30.85 -4.87 40.71
C ALA A 218 -30.31 -5.70 41.89
N SER A 219 -29.13 -6.29 41.73
CA SER A 219 -28.32 -6.77 42.84
C SER A 219 -27.23 -5.72 43.13
N GLY A 220 -27.39 -5.02 44.25
CA GLY A 220 -26.40 -4.08 44.76
C GLY A 220 -25.12 -4.80 45.18
N GLY A 221 -24.04 -4.58 44.43
CA GLY A 221 -22.68 -4.84 44.87
C GLY A 221 -21.97 -3.49 44.98
N GLY A 222 -21.80 -2.98 46.20
CA GLY A 222 -21.08 -1.73 46.44
C GLY A 222 -19.61 -1.90 46.04
N ILE A 223 -19.18 -1.19 45.00
CA ILE A 223 -17.77 -1.11 44.59
C ILE A 223 -17.03 -0.35 45.69
N LYS A 224 -16.08 -0.99 46.38
CA LYS A 224 -15.29 -0.32 47.43
C LYS A 224 -14.63 0.93 46.82
N PHE A 225 -14.74 2.07 47.52
CA PHE A 225 -14.25 3.39 47.06
C PHE A 225 -12.80 3.38 46.54
N SER A 226 -11.96 2.45 47.01
CA SER A 226 -10.61 2.25 46.49
C SER A 226 -10.58 1.88 45.00
N TYR A 227 -11.47 1.01 44.52
CA TYR A 227 -11.50 0.59 43.11
C TYR A 227 -12.01 1.69 42.18
N LEU A 228 -12.90 2.56 42.66
CA LEU A 228 -13.33 3.75 41.92
C LEU A 228 -12.17 4.75 41.76
N ALA A 229 -11.38 4.96 42.81
CA ALA A 229 -10.20 5.83 42.73
C ALA A 229 -9.14 5.28 41.77
N PHE A 230 -8.84 3.97 41.81
CA PHE A 230 -7.91 3.35 40.87
C PHE A 230 -8.42 3.36 39.42
N GLY A 231 -9.72 3.16 39.20
CA GLY A 231 -10.34 3.24 37.88
C GLY A 231 -10.23 4.64 37.26
N VAL A 232 -10.46 5.68 38.05
CA VAL A 232 -10.31 7.08 37.60
C VAL A 232 -8.84 7.40 37.28
N ILE A 233 -7.90 6.95 38.10
CA ILE A 233 -6.46 7.14 37.85
C ILE A 233 -6.02 6.45 36.55
N LEU A 234 -6.48 5.21 36.29
CA LEU A 234 -6.16 4.50 35.05
C LEU A 234 -6.75 5.18 33.81
N LEU A 235 -7.97 5.71 33.88
CA LEU A 235 -8.58 6.47 32.77
C LEU A 235 -7.84 7.78 32.50
N ILE A 236 -7.39 8.47 33.54
CA ILE A 236 -6.59 9.70 33.41
C ILE A 236 -5.23 9.37 32.77
N LEU A 237 -4.54 8.32 33.23
CA LEU A 237 -3.28 7.89 32.63
C LEU A 237 -3.45 7.47 31.16
N ALA A 238 -4.50 6.72 30.82
CA ALA A 238 -4.80 6.35 29.44
C ALA A 238 -5.08 7.57 28.55
N PHE A 239 -5.77 8.58 29.08
CA PHE A 239 -6.00 9.85 28.38
C PHE A 239 -4.69 10.59 28.09
N PHE A 240 -3.79 10.68 29.07
CA PHE A 240 -2.50 11.35 28.89
C PHE A 240 -1.56 10.60 27.93
N VAL A 241 -1.56 9.26 27.96
CA VAL A 241 -0.80 8.44 26.99
C VAL A 241 -1.34 8.63 25.58
N LYS A 242 -2.66 8.61 25.40
CA LYS A 242 -3.31 8.86 24.09
C LYS A 242 -3.02 10.27 23.57
N LYS A 243 -3.02 11.28 24.45
CA LYS A 243 -2.68 12.66 24.08
C LYS A 243 -1.22 12.78 23.62
N ARG A 244 -0.28 12.18 24.34
CA ARG A 244 1.15 12.13 23.96
C ARG A 244 1.38 11.41 22.62
N TYR A 245 0.65 10.32 22.37
CA TYR A 245 0.71 9.58 21.10
C TYR A 245 0.20 10.41 19.92
N LEU A 246 -0.90 11.16 20.11
CA LEU A 246 -1.46 12.03 19.07
C LEU A 246 -0.61 13.27 18.79
N ASP A 247 0.02 13.87 19.81
CA ASP A 247 0.89 15.03 19.63
C ASP A 247 2.23 14.67 18.96
N SER A 248 2.74 13.43 19.13
CA SER A 248 4.00 12.98 18.49
C SER A 248 3.90 12.77 16.96
N GLY A 249 2.70 12.85 16.37
CA GLY A 249 2.49 12.62 14.93
C GLY A 249 2.48 13.86 14.06
N ARG A 250 2.72 15.07 14.61
CA ARG A 250 2.38 16.33 13.94
C ARG A 250 3.57 17.24 13.61
N THR A 251 4.65 16.72 13.02
CA THR A 251 5.71 17.56 12.43
C THR A 251 6.36 16.94 11.19
N LYS A 252 5.59 16.77 10.10
CA LYS A 252 6.15 16.88 8.74
C LYS A 252 5.20 17.68 7.88
N LYS A 253 5.56 18.93 7.56
CA LYS A 253 4.91 19.69 6.49
C LYS A 253 5.15 18.92 5.20
N ARG A 254 4.14 18.16 4.75
CA ARG A 254 4.12 17.59 3.40
C ARG A 254 3.94 18.76 2.43
N THR A 255 4.82 18.85 1.46
CA THR A 255 4.59 19.65 0.25
C THR A 255 3.28 19.18 -0.39
N PRO A 256 2.45 20.10 -0.90
CA PRO A 256 1.23 19.71 -1.60
C PRO A 256 1.63 18.92 -2.85
N ALA A 257 1.20 17.66 -2.91
CA ALA A 257 1.28 16.89 -4.15
C ALA A 257 0.37 17.57 -5.18
N HIS A 258 0.91 17.88 -6.36
CA HIS A 258 0.10 18.27 -7.50
C HIS A 258 -0.84 17.09 -7.82
N TYR A 259 -2.13 17.32 -7.59
CA TYR A 259 -3.11 16.26 -7.35
C TYR A 259 -3.63 15.60 -8.63
N TYR A 260 -3.35 16.19 -9.80
CA TYR A 260 -3.74 15.66 -11.10
C TYR A 260 -2.65 15.99 -12.12
N PRO A 261 -2.23 15.03 -12.98
CA PRO A 261 -1.40 15.37 -14.12
C PRO A 261 -2.21 16.19 -15.11
N GLY A 262 -1.59 17.25 -15.62
CA GLY A 262 -2.10 18.08 -16.70
C GLY A 262 -2.37 17.33 -18.00
N ARG A 263 -3.08 17.98 -18.93
CA ARG A 263 -3.40 17.43 -20.27
C ARG A 263 -2.13 17.00 -21.01
N GLN A 264 -2.23 16.10 -21.99
CA GLN A 264 -1.07 15.59 -22.75
C GLN A 264 -0.15 16.70 -23.32
N GLN A 265 -0.66 17.90 -23.59
CA GLN A 265 0.14 19.06 -24.01
C GLN A 265 1.04 19.66 -22.91
N GLU A 266 0.69 19.53 -21.62
CA GLU A 266 1.52 19.98 -20.48
C GLU A 266 2.65 19.00 -20.13
N ARG A 267 2.59 17.76 -20.63
CA ARG A 267 3.70 16.80 -20.48
C ARG A 267 4.91 17.18 -21.33
N GLN A 268 4.71 17.80 -22.51
CA GLN A 268 5.82 18.12 -23.42
C GLN A 268 6.73 19.24 -22.90
N SER A 269 6.24 20.14 -22.04
CA SER A 269 7.06 21.21 -21.44
C SER A 269 7.88 20.76 -20.23
N LEU A 270 7.60 19.58 -19.66
CA LEU A 270 8.35 19.02 -18.52
C LEU A 270 9.57 18.19 -18.95
N PHE A 271 9.71 17.86 -20.24
CA PHE A 271 10.83 17.10 -20.79
C PHE A 271 11.75 17.93 -21.70
N THR A 272 11.56 19.25 -21.79
CA THR A 272 12.44 20.17 -22.55
C THR A 272 13.47 20.89 -21.68
N GLU A 273 13.48 20.67 -20.36
CA GLU A 273 14.51 21.19 -19.44
C GLU A 273 15.34 20.08 -18.78
N LEU A 274 15.77 19.08 -19.57
CA LEU A 274 16.86 18.16 -19.23
C LEU A 274 17.86 18.08 -20.39
#